data_AF-A0A6P6NSF0-F1
#
_entry.id   AF-A0A6P6NSF0-F1
#
_cell.length_a   1.000
_cell.length_b   1.000
_cell.length_c   1.000
_cell.angle_alpha   90.00
_cell.angle_beta   90.00
_cell.angle_gamma   90.00
#
_symmetry.space_group_name_H-M   'P 1'
#
loop_
_entity.id
_entity.type
_entity.pdbx_description
1 polymer ?
#
loop_
_entity_poly.entity_id
_entity_poly.type
_entity_poly.pdbx_seq_one_letter_code
_entity_poly.pdbx_strand_id
1 'polypeptide(L)'
;MGYFDVCVMAGEQAGEESITQILKKRGAAFAVPALGESLIPNSHTSTTSSTASSCDTDFSKDDEQRLKDYVQQLKNDRAAVKLTMLELESVHIDPLNYDLKPRADSQRLDLENAVLMQELMAMKEEMAELKAQLYLLEKEKKALELKLSTREAQEQAYLVHIEHLKSEVEEHQEQRRRSLNSTSSSAGAKDKSGKDSGDSPVISLSDLRSLSDSDLAAELTSALRREKKLKGRVQELVAALERLTKSSEVRHQQSSEFVNDLKRANSNLVAAYEKAKKKHQNKLKKLESQMMAMVERHETQVRMLKQRIALLEEETSRPHTSETSL
;
A
#
# COMPACT_ATOMS: atom_id res chain seq x y z
N MET A 1 -17.93 -33.82 2.62
CA MET A 1 -16.71 -33.37 1.91
C MET A 1 -17.01 -32.48 0.72
N GLY A 2 -17.61 -32.96 -0.37
CA GLY A 2 -17.53 -32.30 -1.68
C GLY A 2 -18.17 -30.92 -1.94
N TYR A 3 -18.73 -30.21 -0.95
CA TYR A 3 -19.30 -28.86 -1.17
C TYR A 3 -18.40 -27.70 -0.75
N PHE A 4 -17.44 -27.92 0.16
CA PHE A 4 -16.55 -26.84 0.62
C PHE A 4 -15.41 -26.58 -0.37
N ASP A 5 -14.78 -27.63 -0.90
CA ASP A 5 -13.68 -27.52 -1.86
C ASP A 5 -14.09 -26.77 -3.14
N VAL A 6 -15.33 -26.99 -3.62
CA VAL A 6 -15.86 -26.30 -4.81
C VAL A 6 -15.97 -24.79 -4.60
N CYS A 7 -16.39 -24.34 -3.41
CA CYS A 7 -16.46 -22.91 -3.09
C CYS A 7 -15.07 -22.27 -2.92
N VAL A 8 -14.09 -23.01 -2.40
CA VAL A 8 -12.69 -22.53 -2.28
C VAL A 8 -12.07 -22.37 -3.67
N MET A 9 -12.14 -23.41 -4.50
CA MET A 9 -11.62 -23.40 -5.89
C MET A 9 -12.25 -22.27 -6.72
N ALA A 10 -13.57 -22.07 -6.61
CA ALA A 10 -14.26 -20.99 -7.32
C ALA A 10 -13.83 -19.59 -6.85
N GLY A 11 -13.56 -19.41 -5.56
CA GLY A 11 -13.03 -18.16 -5.01
C GLY A 11 -11.60 -17.87 -5.47
N GLU A 12 -10.77 -18.91 -5.58
CA GLU A 12 -9.37 -18.81 -6.02
C GLU A 12 -9.27 -18.44 -7.50
N GLN A 13 -10.04 -19.10 -8.38
CA GLN A 13 -10.10 -18.76 -9.81
C GLN A 13 -10.63 -17.33 -10.06
N ALA A 14 -11.65 -16.89 -9.32
CA ALA A 14 -12.15 -15.52 -9.41
C ALA A 14 -11.10 -14.46 -8.99
N GLY A 15 -10.18 -14.82 -8.09
CA GLY A 15 -9.03 -14.00 -7.72
C GLY A 15 -8.05 -13.79 -8.87
N GLU A 16 -7.63 -14.89 -9.52
CA GLU A 16 -6.65 -14.82 -10.62
C GLU A 16 -7.20 -14.11 -11.87
N GLU A 17 -8.47 -14.32 -12.22
CA GLU A 17 -9.11 -13.58 -13.33
C GLU A 17 -9.17 -12.07 -13.06
N SER A 18 -9.42 -11.66 -11.81
CA SER A 18 -9.45 -10.25 -11.43
C SER A 18 -8.05 -9.61 -11.53
N ILE A 19 -7.01 -10.28 -11.04
CA ILE A 19 -5.62 -9.82 -11.10
C ILE A 19 -5.13 -9.72 -12.56
N THR A 20 -5.41 -10.72 -13.39
CA THR A 20 -5.05 -10.69 -14.82
C THR A 20 -5.81 -9.63 -15.60
N GLN A 21 -7.09 -9.36 -15.30
CA GLN A 21 -7.81 -8.22 -15.87
C GLN A 21 -7.21 -6.86 -15.47
N ILE A 22 -6.79 -6.69 -14.21
CA ILE A 22 -6.16 -5.44 -13.73
C ILE A 22 -4.82 -5.20 -14.44
N LEU A 23 -4.01 -6.23 -14.61
CA LEU A 23 -2.75 -6.15 -15.37
C LEU A 23 -3.01 -5.84 -16.86
N LYS A 24 -4.00 -6.50 -17.49
CA LYS A 24 -4.39 -6.26 -18.88
C LYS A 24 -4.89 -4.82 -19.11
N LYS A 25 -5.67 -4.26 -18.17
CA LYS A 25 -6.13 -2.86 -18.21
C LYS A 25 -5.00 -1.85 -18.04
N ARG A 26 -3.94 -2.15 -17.27
CA ARG A 26 -2.75 -1.30 -17.16
C ARG A 26 -1.82 -1.37 -18.37
N GLY A 27 -1.76 -2.50 -19.08
CA GLY A 27 -0.95 -2.65 -20.29
C GLY A 27 -1.42 -1.83 -21.51
N ALA A 28 -2.71 -1.51 -21.59
CA ALA A 28 -3.31 -0.82 -22.74
C ALA A 28 -3.04 0.70 -22.81
N ALA A 29 -2.51 1.32 -21.74
CA ALA A 29 -2.43 2.77 -21.60
C ALA A 29 -1.21 3.45 -22.27
N PHE A 30 -0.44 2.74 -23.10
CA PHE A 30 0.78 3.27 -23.71
C PHE A 30 0.96 2.86 -25.19
N ALA A 31 -0.03 3.19 -26.01
CA ALA A 31 0.07 3.14 -27.47
C ALA A 31 0.14 4.57 -28.03
N VAL A 32 1.27 4.94 -28.64
CA VAL A 32 1.43 6.20 -29.36
C VAL A 32 1.04 5.95 -30.84
N PRO A 33 0.06 6.68 -31.42
CA PRO A 33 -0.23 6.57 -32.84
C PRO A 33 0.84 7.28 -33.67
N ALA A 34 1.29 6.63 -34.74
CA ALA A 34 2.20 7.19 -35.75
C ALA A 34 1.42 7.70 -36.98
N LEU A 35 2.10 8.38 -37.91
CA LEU A 35 1.52 8.95 -39.13
C LEU A 35 1.20 7.89 -40.21
N GLY A 36 0.32 8.27 -41.14
CA GLY A 36 0.04 7.58 -42.41
C GLY A 36 -1.37 6.97 -42.49
N GLU A 37 -2.05 6.95 -43.64
CA GLU A 37 -1.81 7.66 -44.91
C GLU A 37 -3.14 7.77 -45.71
N SER A 38 -3.10 8.30 -46.93
CA SER A 38 -4.27 8.61 -47.79
C SER A 38 -5.07 7.39 -48.27
N LEU A 39 -6.39 7.55 -48.50
CA LEU A 39 -7.04 7.36 -49.84
C LEU A 39 -8.57 7.59 -49.83
N ILE A 40 -9.16 7.68 -51.03
CA ILE A 40 -10.51 8.22 -51.36
C ILE A 40 -11.45 7.08 -51.83
N PRO A 41 -12.78 7.14 -51.59
CA PRO A 41 -13.74 7.15 -52.72
C PRO A 41 -15.07 7.93 -52.50
N ASN A 42 -15.59 8.54 -53.59
CA ASN A 42 -16.95 8.48 -54.19
C ASN A 42 -18.23 8.39 -53.28
N SER A 43 -19.41 8.95 -53.60
CA SER A 43 -19.91 9.67 -54.79
C SER A 43 -21.35 10.22 -54.59
N HIS A 44 -21.72 11.30 -55.31
CA HIS A 44 -23.11 11.79 -55.59
C HIS A 44 -23.95 12.24 -54.35
N THR A 45 -24.86 13.22 -54.40
CA THR A 45 -25.95 13.50 -55.37
C THR A 45 -26.09 14.96 -55.82
N SER A 46 -26.70 15.17 -57.00
CA SER A 46 -27.17 16.47 -57.53
C SER A 46 -28.41 17.01 -56.76
N THR A 47 -28.94 18.23 -56.94
CA THR A 47 -28.79 19.30 -57.97
C THR A 47 -28.98 20.69 -57.27
N THR A 48 -29.20 21.90 -57.82
CA THR A 48 -29.70 22.46 -59.11
C THR A 48 -29.30 23.95 -59.26
N SER A 49 -29.50 24.55 -60.44
CA SER A 49 -29.90 25.95 -60.77
C SER A 49 -29.50 27.15 -59.85
N SER A 50 -28.99 28.31 -60.32
CA SER A 50 -28.87 28.85 -61.69
C SER A 50 -27.94 30.11 -61.79
N THR A 51 -27.55 30.47 -63.02
CA THR A 51 -27.20 31.84 -63.54
C THR A 51 -25.98 32.64 -63.02
N ALA A 52 -24.80 32.28 -63.54
CA ALA A 52 -23.79 33.11 -64.25
C ALA A 52 -23.54 34.62 -63.95
N SER A 53 -22.27 34.97 -63.64
CA SER A 53 -21.54 36.22 -64.02
C SER A 53 -20.05 36.10 -63.58
N SER A 54 -19.14 35.54 -64.39
CA SER A 54 -18.25 36.25 -65.34
C SER A 54 -17.05 37.04 -64.77
N CYS A 55 -16.15 36.36 -64.04
CA CYS A 55 -14.71 36.66 -64.03
C CYS A 55 -13.90 35.39 -63.71
N ASP A 56 -13.62 34.61 -64.75
CA ASP A 56 -13.02 33.27 -64.63
C ASP A 56 -11.51 33.33 -64.36
N THR A 57 -11.17 33.39 -63.07
CA THR A 57 -10.02 32.68 -62.52
C THR A 57 -10.56 31.69 -61.50
N ASP A 58 -11.11 30.57 -61.96
CA ASP A 58 -11.62 29.49 -61.11
C ASP A 58 -10.58 29.07 -60.05
N PHE A 59 -10.77 29.54 -58.82
CA PHE A 59 -9.88 29.26 -57.69
C PHE A 59 -10.11 27.80 -57.30
N SER A 60 -9.20 26.91 -57.69
CA SER A 60 -9.41 25.47 -57.51
C SER A 60 -9.60 25.14 -56.03
N LYS A 61 -10.28 24.02 -55.74
CA LYS A 61 -10.29 23.44 -54.39
C LYS A 61 -8.87 23.13 -53.92
N ASP A 62 -7.95 22.86 -54.85
CA ASP A 62 -6.51 22.72 -54.56
C ASP A 62 -5.86 24.05 -54.16
N ASP A 63 -6.27 25.17 -54.73
CA ASP A 63 -5.76 26.51 -54.39
C ASP A 63 -6.37 27.03 -53.08
N GLU A 64 -7.66 26.75 -52.86
CA GLU A 64 -8.32 26.95 -51.56
C GLU A 64 -7.64 26.13 -50.46
N GLN A 65 -7.24 24.88 -50.76
CA GLN A 65 -6.51 24.02 -49.83
C GLN A 65 -5.07 24.53 -49.59
N ARG A 66 -4.31 24.85 -50.63
CA ARG A 66 -2.98 25.49 -50.51
C ARG A 66 -3.03 26.76 -49.67
N LEU A 67 -4.07 27.58 -49.84
CA LEU A 67 -4.28 28.79 -49.06
C LEU A 67 -4.60 28.48 -47.58
N LYS A 68 -5.42 27.47 -47.29
CA LYS A 68 -5.67 27.00 -45.92
C LYS A 68 -4.38 26.51 -45.25
N ASP A 69 -3.59 25.71 -45.96
CA ASP A 69 -2.33 25.16 -45.45
C ASP A 69 -1.29 26.26 -45.22
N TYR A 70 -1.17 27.23 -46.13
CA TYR A 70 -0.30 28.39 -45.97
C TYR A 70 -0.76 29.32 -44.83
N VAL A 71 -2.06 29.54 -44.66
CA VAL A 71 -2.62 30.27 -43.50
C VAL A 71 -2.37 29.52 -42.20
N GLN A 72 -2.39 28.18 -42.21
CA GLN A 72 -2.08 27.39 -41.03
C GLN A 72 -0.57 27.41 -40.70
N GLN A 73 0.30 27.36 -41.71
CA GLN A 73 1.74 27.57 -41.56
C GLN A 73 2.02 28.94 -40.94
N LEU A 74 1.46 30.03 -41.48
CA LEU A 74 1.62 31.38 -40.92
C LEU A 74 1.08 31.53 -39.50
N LYS A 75 0.02 30.80 -39.11
CA LYS A 75 -0.43 30.74 -37.71
C LYS A 75 0.59 30.05 -36.80
N ASN A 76 1.18 28.94 -37.25
CA ASN A 76 2.21 28.21 -36.52
C ASN A 76 3.47 29.08 -36.36
N ASP A 77 3.92 29.74 -37.43
CA ASP A 77 5.09 30.63 -37.43
C ASP A 77 4.86 31.86 -36.53
N ARG A 78 3.66 32.47 -36.59
CA ARG A 78 3.28 33.54 -35.66
C ARG A 78 3.26 33.08 -34.21
N ALA A 79 2.85 31.84 -33.93
CA ALA A 79 2.88 31.28 -32.58
C ALA A 79 4.32 31.01 -32.10
N ALA A 80 5.20 30.52 -32.98
CA ALA A 80 6.62 30.33 -32.69
C ALA A 80 7.33 31.67 -32.43
N VAL A 81 7.10 32.69 -33.26
CA VAL A 81 7.60 34.04 -33.04
C VAL A 81 7.07 34.61 -31.72
N LYS A 82 5.77 34.49 -31.43
CA LYS A 82 5.21 34.97 -30.15
C LYS A 82 5.82 34.24 -28.94
N LEU A 83 6.15 32.96 -29.05
CA LEU A 83 6.83 32.21 -27.98
C LEU A 83 8.26 32.75 -27.71
N THR A 84 8.92 33.31 -28.73
CA THR A 84 10.23 33.98 -28.60
C THR A 84 10.16 35.47 -28.25
N MET A 85 8.98 36.09 -28.30
CA MET A 85 8.80 37.49 -27.91
C MET A 85 8.61 37.60 -26.39
N LEU A 86 9.61 38.20 -25.73
CA LEU A 86 9.43 38.74 -24.39
C LEU A 86 8.73 40.10 -24.49
N GLU A 87 7.62 40.26 -23.77
CA GLU A 87 7.00 41.58 -23.57
C GLU A 87 7.89 42.37 -22.60
N LEU A 88 8.63 43.36 -23.13
CA LEU A 88 9.51 44.21 -22.35
C LEU A 88 8.74 45.43 -21.83
N GLU A 89 8.76 45.61 -20.52
CA GLU A 89 8.27 46.83 -19.87
C GLU A 89 9.12 48.03 -20.30
N SER A 90 8.47 49.14 -20.72
CA SER A 90 9.15 50.20 -21.46
C SER A 90 10.04 51.06 -20.57
N VAL A 91 11.36 50.86 -20.64
CA VAL A 91 12.37 51.66 -19.93
C VAL A 91 12.56 53.05 -20.60
N HIS A 92 11.50 53.84 -20.65
CA HIS A 92 11.58 55.29 -20.82
C HIS A 92 11.59 55.91 -19.42
N ILE A 93 12.80 56.09 -18.88
CA ILE A 93 13.00 56.82 -17.63
C ILE A 93 12.90 58.31 -17.94
N ASP A 94 11.78 58.93 -17.57
CA ASP A 94 11.63 60.38 -17.61
C ASP A 94 12.63 61.01 -16.61
N PRO A 95 13.57 61.89 -17.01
CA PRO A 95 14.72 62.30 -16.20
C PRO A 95 14.45 63.01 -14.87
N LEU A 96 13.18 63.20 -14.49
CA LEU A 96 12.77 63.83 -13.22
C LEU A 96 12.47 62.83 -12.10
N ASN A 97 12.34 61.53 -12.37
CA ASN A 97 11.93 60.54 -11.34
C ASN A 97 13.11 59.96 -10.54
N TYR A 98 13.78 60.80 -9.77
CA TYR A 98 14.78 60.41 -8.77
C TYR A 98 14.12 59.83 -7.50
N ASP A 99 13.54 58.62 -7.55
CA ASP A 99 13.20 57.86 -6.34
C ASP A 99 14.36 56.93 -5.93
N LEU A 100 14.75 56.99 -4.67
CA LEU A 100 16.03 56.50 -4.13
C LEU A 100 16.01 55.00 -3.78
N LYS A 101 15.16 54.20 -4.44
CA LYS A 101 14.61 52.98 -3.83
C LYS A 101 14.96 51.58 -4.38
N PRO A 102 15.59 51.36 -5.57
CA PRO A 102 15.85 49.99 -6.07
C PRO A 102 16.62 49.07 -5.10
N ARG A 103 17.47 49.66 -4.22
CA ARG A 103 18.30 48.90 -3.26
C ARG A 103 17.53 48.46 -2.02
N ALA A 104 16.62 49.28 -1.51
CA ALA A 104 15.89 48.98 -0.27
C ALA A 104 14.94 47.79 -0.44
N ASP A 105 14.25 47.74 -1.59
CA ASP A 105 13.26 46.70 -1.85
C ASP A 105 13.92 45.34 -2.15
N SER A 106 15.11 45.31 -2.78
CA SER A 106 15.93 44.09 -2.87
C SER A 106 16.33 43.57 -1.49
N GLN A 107 16.88 44.44 -0.63
CA GLN A 107 17.31 44.05 0.71
C GLN A 107 16.13 43.59 1.60
N ARG A 108 14.93 44.12 1.35
CA ARG A 108 13.69 43.65 1.97
C ARG A 108 13.33 42.24 1.51
N LEU A 109 13.36 41.97 0.20
CA LEU A 109 13.07 40.65 -0.37
C LEU A 109 14.09 39.59 0.11
N ASP A 110 15.37 39.94 0.20
CA ASP A 110 16.42 39.08 0.77
C ASP A 110 16.11 38.70 2.24
N LEU A 111 15.57 39.65 3.02
CA LEU A 111 15.23 39.46 4.43
C LEU A 111 13.93 38.64 4.60
N GLU A 112 12.90 38.90 3.79
CA GLU A 112 11.68 38.07 3.73
C GLU A 112 12.00 36.62 3.32
N ASN A 113 12.90 36.43 2.35
CA ASN A 113 13.40 35.10 1.96
C ASN A 113 14.22 34.42 3.06
N ALA A 114 15.04 35.17 3.82
CA ALA A 114 15.77 34.64 4.96
C ALA A 114 14.84 34.18 6.10
N VAL A 115 13.76 34.92 6.38
CA VAL A 115 12.72 34.53 7.34
C VAL A 115 12.00 33.26 6.87
N LEU A 116 11.59 33.20 5.60
CA LEU A 116 10.97 31.99 5.02
C LEU A 116 11.90 30.76 5.09
N MET A 117 13.21 30.93 4.90
CA MET A 117 14.18 29.85 5.11
C MET A 117 14.28 29.43 6.58
N GLN A 118 14.25 30.38 7.52
CA GLN A 118 14.28 30.10 8.96
C GLN A 118 13.03 29.34 9.43
N GLU A 119 11.84 29.78 9.02
CA GLU A 119 10.56 29.09 9.29
C GLU A 119 10.56 27.68 8.68
N LEU A 120 11.03 27.55 7.43
CA LEU A 120 11.16 26.26 6.75
C LEU A 120 12.19 25.33 7.42
N MET A 121 13.21 25.87 8.10
CA MET A 121 14.15 25.07 8.89
C MET A 121 13.56 24.66 10.23
N ALA A 122 12.89 25.56 10.95
CA ALA A 122 12.16 25.23 12.19
C ALA A 122 11.14 24.10 11.95
N MET A 123 10.29 24.21 10.91
CA MET A 123 9.35 23.13 10.55
C MET A 123 10.04 21.82 10.15
N LYS A 124 11.27 21.85 9.61
CA LYS A 124 12.03 20.61 9.31
C LYS A 124 12.59 19.97 10.56
N GLU A 125 13.00 20.77 11.54
CA GLU A 125 13.50 20.32 12.84
C GLU A 125 12.35 19.73 13.67
N GLU A 126 11.22 20.44 13.79
CA GLU A 126 9.98 19.91 14.40
C GLU A 126 9.52 18.61 13.71
N MET A 127 9.53 18.54 12.38
CA MET A 127 9.18 17.32 11.64
C MET A 127 10.19 16.19 11.87
N ALA A 128 11.46 16.48 12.13
CA ALA A 128 12.46 15.47 12.49
C ALA A 128 12.24 14.96 13.92
N GLU A 129 11.94 15.85 14.87
CA GLU A 129 11.63 15.49 16.25
C GLU A 129 10.35 14.65 16.33
N LEU A 130 9.26 15.07 15.68
CA LEU A 130 7.99 14.31 15.63
C LEU A 130 8.19 12.90 15.05
N LYS A 131 9.09 12.73 14.06
CA LYS A 131 9.45 11.40 13.54
C LYS A 131 10.22 10.55 14.56
N ALA A 132 11.11 11.17 15.34
CA ALA A 132 11.81 10.48 16.43
C ALA A 132 10.84 10.07 17.56
N GLN A 133 9.95 10.97 17.98
CA GLN A 133 8.91 10.69 18.97
C GLN A 133 7.97 9.57 18.50
N LEU A 134 7.49 9.60 17.25
CA LEU A 134 6.68 8.54 16.65
C LEU A 134 7.40 7.18 16.64
N TYR A 135 8.68 7.15 16.29
CA TYR A 135 9.48 5.90 16.30
C TYR A 135 9.62 5.31 17.72
N LEU A 136 9.79 6.16 18.74
CA LEU A 136 9.83 5.73 20.14
C LEU A 136 8.47 5.23 20.63
N LEU A 137 7.38 5.93 20.31
CA LEU A 137 6.02 5.51 20.63
C LEU A 137 5.63 4.21 19.92
N GLU A 138 6.05 4.00 18.66
CA GLU A 138 5.88 2.72 17.97
C GLU A 138 6.64 1.57 18.65
N LYS A 139 7.86 1.83 19.15
CA LYS A 139 8.66 0.85 19.90
C LYS A 139 7.99 0.48 21.22
N GLU A 140 7.52 1.48 21.96
CA GLU A 140 6.81 1.27 23.23
C GLU A 140 5.48 0.53 23.01
N LYS A 141 4.67 0.96 22.04
CA LYS A 141 3.43 0.26 21.64
C LYS A 141 3.67 -1.22 21.37
N LYS A 142 4.65 -1.56 20.53
CA LYS A 142 4.98 -2.96 20.20
C LYS A 142 5.47 -3.76 21.42
N ALA A 143 6.15 -3.11 22.37
CA ALA A 143 6.55 -3.73 23.63
C ALA A 143 5.37 -3.91 24.61
N LEU A 144 4.37 -3.03 24.59
CA LEU A 144 3.13 -3.16 25.36
C LEU A 144 2.19 -4.22 24.76
N GLU A 145 2.05 -4.28 23.43
CA GLU A 145 1.30 -5.32 22.72
C GLU A 145 1.82 -6.73 23.05
N LEU A 146 3.15 -6.92 23.07
CA LEU A 146 3.77 -8.19 23.46
C LEU A 146 3.52 -8.55 24.94
N LYS A 147 3.57 -7.56 25.85
CA LYS A 147 3.25 -7.75 27.27
C LYS A 147 1.77 -8.10 27.47
N LEU A 148 0.86 -7.47 26.73
CA LEU A 148 -0.57 -7.76 26.76
C LEU A 148 -0.83 -9.19 26.30
N SER A 149 -0.31 -9.59 25.13
CA SER A 149 -0.43 -10.95 24.61
C SER A 149 0.13 -12.02 25.57
N THR A 150 1.22 -11.70 26.28
CA THR A 150 1.77 -12.59 27.33
C THR A 150 0.81 -12.74 28.53
N ARG A 151 0.08 -11.69 28.90
CA ARG A 151 -0.94 -11.73 29.96
C ARG A 151 -2.22 -12.42 29.52
N GLU A 152 -2.67 -12.19 28.29
CA GLU A 152 -3.80 -12.91 27.69
C GLU A 152 -3.54 -14.42 27.68
N ALA A 153 -2.36 -14.85 27.23
CA ALA A 153 -1.97 -16.26 27.27
C ALA A 153 -1.92 -16.83 28.70
N GLN A 154 -1.46 -16.04 29.68
CA GLN A 154 -1.48 -16.44 31.09
C GLN A 154 -2.91 -16.55 31.65
N GLU A 155 -3.81 -15.64 31.28
CA GLU A 155 -5.22 -15.67 31.65
C GLU A 155 -5.93 -16.90 31.08
N GLN A 156 -5.73 -17.21 29.79
CA GLN A 156 -6.30 -18.41 29.17
C GLN A 156 -5.80 -19.70 29.86
N ALA A 157 -4.52 -19.76 30.25
CA ALA A 157 -4.00 -20.89 31.01
C ALA A 157 -4.67 -21.04 32.40
N TYR A 158 -4.95 -19.93 33.09
CA TYR A 158 -5.71 -19.98 34.36
C TYR A 158 -7.19 -20.34 34.15
N LEU A 159 -7.84 -19.86 33.08
CA LEU A 159 -9.22 -20.21 32.76
C LEU A 159 -9.38 -21.71 32.49
N VAL A 160 -8.49 -22.30 31.69
CA VAL A 160 -8.46 -23.76 31.43
C VAL A 160 -8.18 -24.55 32.71
N HIS A 161 -7.30 -24.08 33.60
CA HIS A 161 -7.07 -24.73 34.89
C HIS A 161 -8.29 -24.66 35.81
N ILE A 162 -9.02 -23.54 35.83
CA ILE A 162 -10.28 -23.38 36.57
C ILE A 162 -11.37 -24.29 35.99
N GLU A 163 -11.44 -24.45 34.67
CA GLU A 163 -12.38 -25.37 34.01
C GLU A 163 -12.08 -26.83 34.36
N HIS A 164 -10.80 -27.24 34.34
CA HIS A 164 -10.37 -28.58 34.74
C HIS A 164 -10.76 -28.87 36.21
N LEU A 165 -10.43 -27.98 37.15
CA LEU A 165 -10.77 -28.13 38.57
C LEU A 165 -12.30 -28.19 38.80
N LYS A 166 -13.10 -27.42 38.03
CA LYS A 166 -14.57 -27.51 38.07
C LYS A 166 -15.04 -28.88 37.61
N SER A 167 -14.47 -29.43 36.53
CA SER A 167 -14.82 -30.74 36.01
C SER A 167 -14.48 -31.87 37.01
N GLU A 168 -13.34 -31.80 37.70
CA GLU A 168 -12.99 -32.76 38.77
C GLU A 168 -13.97 -32.69 39.96
N VAL A 169 -14.34 -31.48 40.37
CA VAL A 169 -15.33 -31.28 41.45
C VAL A 169 -16.71 -31.77 41.04
N GLU A 170 -17.13 -31.55 39.79
CA GLU A 170 -18.40 -32.06 39.25
C GLU A 170 -18.39 -33.60 39.15
N GLU A 171 -17.30 -34.21 38.68
CA GLU A 171 -17.18 -35.66 38.64
C GLU A 171 -17.25 -36.26 40.05
N HIS A 172 -16.54 -35.70 41.03
CA HIS A 172 -16.61 -36.15 42.42
C HIS A 172 -17.99 -35.93 43.07
N GLN A 173 -18.75 -34.92 42.64
CA GLN A 173 -20.15 -34.75 43.07
C GLN A 173 -21.05 -35.81 42.44
N GLU A 174 -20.91 -36.08 41.14
CA GLU A 174 -21.69 -37.08 40.41
C GLU A 174 -21.38 -38.52 40.88
N GLN A 175 -20.10 -38.86 41.12
CA GLN A 175 -19.68 -40.11 41.78
C GLN A 175 -20.38 -40.28 43.15
N ARG A 176 -20.36 -39.23 43.98
CA ARG A 176 -21.00 -39.24 45.31
C ARG A 176 -22.53 -39.34 45.22
N ARG A 177 -23.14 -38.67 44.24
CA ARG A 177 -24.59 -38.74 43.99
C ARG A 177 -25.01 -40.14 43.55
N ARG A 178 -24.24 -40.79 42.67
CA ARG A 178 -24.46 -42.19 42.26
C ARG A 178 -24.40 -43.14 43.46
N SER A 179 -23.37 -43.00 44.31
CA SER A 179 -23.22 -43.77 45.56
C SER A 179 -24.42 -43.62 46.50
N LEU A 180 -24.89 -42.39 46.73
CA LEU A 180 -26.08 -42.12 47.56
C LEU A 180 -27.36 -42.72 46.95
N ASN A 181 -27.56 -42.59 45.63
CA ASN A 181 -28.70 -43.16 44.90
C ASN A 181 -28.76 -44.70 44.98
N SER A 182 -27.63 -45.39 45.15
CA SER A 182 -27.59 -46.85 45.40
C SER A 182 -27.94 -47.25 46.84
N THR A 183 -27.93 -46.33 47.80
CA THR A 183 -28.27 -46.61 49.23
C THR A 183 -29.70 -46.23 49.62
N SER A 184 -30.38 -45.39 48.85
CA SER A 184 -31.72 -44.88 49.19
C SER A 184 -32.87 -45.92 49.05
N SER A 185 -32.56 -47.16 48.68
CA SER A 185 -33.53 -48.25 48.48
C SER A 185 -33.72 -49.17 49.70
N SER A 186 -32.94 -49.01 50.78
CA SER A 186 -32.91 -49.94 51.94
C SER A 186 -33.17 -49.29 53.31
N ALA A 187 -33.81 -48.11 53.34
CA ALA A 187 -34.12 -47.37 54.56
C ALA A 187 -35.25 -48.04 55.41
N GLY A 188 -34.93 -49.15 56.09
CA GLY A 188 -35.92 -49.99 56.77
C GLY A 188 -35.42 -50.88 57.91
N ALA A 189 -34.36 -50.50 58.64
CA ALA A 189 -33.85 -51.25 59.80
C ALA A 189 -33.39 -50.35 60.95
N LYS A 190 -33.19 -50.94 62.14
CA LYS A 190 -33.02 -50.26 63.44
C LYS A 190 -31.60 -50.42 64.01
N ASP A 191 -31.10 -49.33 64.59
CA ASP A 191 -30.31 -49.26 65.84
C ASP A 191 -28.79 -49.61 65.83
N LYS A 192 -28.10 -49.00 66.82
CA LYS A 192 -26.73 -49.26 67.36
C LYS A 192 -25.46 -49.03 66.51
N SER A 193 -24.83 -47.88 66.80
CA SER A 193 -23.43 -47.70 67.26
C SER A 193 -22.22 -48.16 66.40
N GLY A 194 -21.19 -47.30 66.35
CA GLY A 194 -19.82 -47.77 66.67
C GLY A 194 -18.65 -47.53 65.71
N LYS A 195 -18.30 -46.27 65.47
CA LYS A 195 -16.90 -45.75 65.43
C LYS A 195 -15.86 -46.28 64.39
N ASP A 196 -15.34 -45.30 63.62
CA ASP A 196 -14.00 -45.14 62.99
C ASP A 196 -13.51 -46.00 61.79
N SER A 197 -12.75 -45.26 60.95
CA SER A 197 -11.63 -45.67 60.08
C SER A 197 -11.85 -46.53 58.82
N GLY A 198 -11.92 -45.83 57.68
CA GLY A 198 -11.02 -46.06 56.55
C GLY A 198 -11.26 -47.28 55.66
N ASP A 199 -12.09 -47.13 54.63
CA ASP A 199 -12.33 -48.17 53.62
C ASP A 199 -11.65 -47.83 52.27
N SER A 200 -10.65 -48.63 51.88
CA SER A 200 -10.45 -48.95 50.46
C SER A 200 -11.55 -49.94 50.07
N PRO A 201 -12.14 -49.89 48.86
CA PRO A 201 -13.47 -50.44 48.61
C PRO A 201 -13.60 -51.93 48.95
N VAL A 202 -14.12 -52.23 50.14
CA VAL A 202 -14.46 -53.58 50.55
C VAL A 202 -15.79 -53.94 49.88
N ILE A 203 -15.69 -54.70 48.80
CA ILE A 203 -16.84 -55.36 48.18
C ILE A 203 -17.54 -56.19 49.27
N SER A 204 -18.78 -55.83 49.58
CA SER A 204 -19.55 -56.45 50.67
C SER A 204 -19.70 -57.95 50.41
N LEU A 205 -19.22 -58.75 51.36
CA LEU A 205 -19.21 -60.21 51.30
C LEU A 205 -20.63 -60.82 51.31
N SER A 206 -21.66 -60.00 51.53
CA SER A 206 -23.07 -60.36 51.41
C SER A 206 -23.58 -60.35 49.97
N ASP A 207 -23.13 -59.41 49.13
CA ASP A 207 -23.70 -59.22 47.78
C ASP A 207 -23.27 -60.33 46.81
N LEU A 208 -22.07 -60.89 47.04
CA LEU A 208 -21.56 -62.08 46.36
C LEU A 208 -22.36 -63.37 46.63
N ARG A 209 -23.32 -63.37 47.57
CA ARG A 209 -24.13 -64.55 47.91
C ARG A 209 -25.51 -64.59 47.25
N SER A 210 -25.88 -63.57 46.46
CA SER A 210 -27.21 -63.46 45.83
C SER A 210 -27.18 -63.32 44.30
N LEU A 211 -26.00 -63.23 43.69
CA LEU A 211 -25.83 -63.29 42.23
C LEU A 211 -25.42 -64.72 41.85
N SER A 212 -25.89 -65.23 40.70
CA SER A 212 -25.38 -66.50 40.20
C SER A 212 -24.02 -66.31 39.51
N ASP A 213 -23.16 -67.32 39.51
CA ASP A 213 -21.89 -67.29 38.78
C ASP A 213 -22.09 -66.99 37.28
N SER A 214 -23.26 -67.36 36.73
CA SER A 214 -23.67 -67.04 35.35
C SER A 214 -23.86 -65.54 35.12
N ASP A 215 -24.42 -64.82 36.09
CA ASP A 215 -24.66 -63.37 35.99
C ASP A 215 -23.33 -62.60 36.04
N LEU A 216 -22.45 -62.99 36.97
CA LEU A 216 -21.12 -62.41 37.12
C LEU A 216 -20.25 -62.66 35.88
N ALA A 217 -20.30 -63.86 35.30
CA ALA A 217 -19.63 -64.19 34.04
C ALA A 217 -20.20 -63.40 32.85
N ALA A 218 -21.52 -63.18 32.80
CA ALA A 218 -22.17 -62.37 31.78
C ALA A 218 -21.77 -60.89 31.89
N GLU A 219 -21.71 -60.33 33.10
CA GLU A 219 -21.26 -58.95 33.31
C GLU A 219 -19.78 -58.78 32.97
N LEU A 220 -18.90 -59.68 33.39
CA LEU A 220 -17.47 -59.64 33.02
C LEU A 220 -17.30 -59.66 31.49
N THR A 221 -18.05 -60.51 30.79
CA THR A 221 -18.03 -60.58 29.33
C THR A 221 -18.62 -59.30 28.68
N SER A 222 -19.60 -58.66 29.32
CA SER A 222 -20.14 -57.36 28.91
C SER A 222 -19.13 -56.22 29.11
N ALA A 223 -18.40 -56.22 30.23
CA ALA A 223 -17.35 -55.25 30.53
C ALA A 223 -16.18 -55.35 29.55
N LEU A 224 -15.70 -56.57 29.27
CA LEU A 224 -14.58 -56.81 28.35
C LEU A 224 -14.94 -56.42 26.89
N ARG A 225 -16.21 -56.56 26.48
CA ARG A 225 -16.71 -56.00 25.21
C ARG A 225 -16.73 -54.47 25.20
N ARG A 226 -17.17 -53.83 26.30
CA ARG A 226 -17.14 -52.37 26.46
C ARG A 226 -15.71 -51.82 26.40
N GLU A 227 -14.78 -52.47 27.11
CA GLU A 227 -13.35 -52.16 27.13
C GLU A 227 -12.72 -52.26 25.72
N LYS A 228 -12.97 -53.35 24.99
CA LYS A 228 -12.49 -53.52 23.60
C LYS A 228 -13.01 -52.42 22.67
N LYS A 229 -14.28 -52.00 22.82
CA LYS A 229 -14.86 -50.89 22.04
C LYS A 229 -14.24 -49.53 22.43
N LEU A 230 -13.93 -49.32 23.71
CA LEU A 230 -13.26 -48.11 24.19
C LEU A 230 -11.81 -48.02 23.66
N LYS A 231 -11.05 -49.13 23.72
CA LYS A 231 -9.69 -49.22 23.15
C LYS A 231 -9.67 -48.90 21.64
N GLY A 232 -10.63 -49.41 20.87
CA GLY A 232 -10.77 -49.05 19.45
C GLY A 232 -11.00 -47.55 19.23
N ARG A 233 -11.94 -46.95 19.98
CA ARG A 233 -12.20 -45.51 19.96
C ARG A 233 -10.96 -44.66 20.32
N VAL A 234 -10.16 -45.09 21.29
CA VAL A 234 -8.92 -44.40 21.67
C VAL A 234 -7.90 -44.46 20.52
N GLN A 235 -7.75 -45.61 19.86
CA GLN A 235 -6.87 -45.74 18.68
C GLN A 235 -7.36 -44.87 17.49
N GLU A 236 -8.66 -44.81 17.24
CA GLU A 236 -9.26 -43.93 16.23
C GLU A 236 -8.99 -42.44 16.52
N LEU A 237 -9.10 -42.03 17.79
CA LEU A 237 -8.82 -40.65 18.24
C LEU A 237 -7.34 -40.30 18.15
N VAL A 238 -6.43 -41.19 18.58
CA VAL A 238 -4.97 -40.98 18.42
C VAL A 238 -4.61 -40.83 16.95
N ALA A 239 -5.10 -41.71 16.09
CA ALA A 239 -4.86 -41.61 14.64
C ALA A 239 -5.49 -40.35 14.02
N ALA A 240 -6.60 -39.84 14.54
CA ALA A 240 -7.19 -38.58 14.12
C ALA A 240 -6.36 -37.37 14.56
N LEU A 241 -5.85 -37.36 15.79
CA LEU A 241 -4.94 -36.33 16.30
C LEU A 241 -3.63 -36.31 15.50
N GLU A 242 -3.01 -37.46 15.21
CA GLU A 242 -1.81 -37.51 14.37
C GLU A 242 -2.03 -36.90 12.97
N ARG A 243 -3.17 -37.19 12.33
CA ARG A 243 -3.52 -36.61 11.02
C ARG A 243 -3.74 -35.10 11.14
N LEU A 244 -4.39 -34.63 12.20
CA LEU A 244 -4.63 -33.21 12.44
C LEU A 244 -3.32 -32.45 12.71
N THR A 245 -2.42 -32.99 13.53
CA THR A 245 -1.10 -32.42 13.81
C THR A 245 -0.28 -32.29 12.52
N LYS A 246 -0.15 -33.39 11.74
CA LYS A 246 0.56 -33.38 10.44
C LYS A 246 -0.07 -32.38 9.46
N SER A 247 -1.40 -32.29 9.41
CA SER A 247 -2.11 -31.30 8.59
C SER A 247 -1.86 -29.86 9.03
N SER A 248 -1.77 -29.59 10.34
CA SER A 248 -1.46 -28.25 10.83
C SER A 248 0.00 -27.88 10.60
N GLU A 249 0.93 -28.80 10.83
CA GLU A 249 2.37 -28.66 10.56
C GLU A 249 2.63 -28.27 9.09
N VAL A 250 2.03 -28.99 8.13
CA VAL A 250 2.12 -28.66 6.69
C VAL A 250 1.57 -27.25 6.39
N ARG A 251 0.44 -26.85 6.97
CA ARG A 251 -0.12 -25.49 6.78
C ARG A 251 0.76 -24.41 7.40
N HIS A 252 1.39 -24.65 8.55
CA HIS A 252 2.34 -23.71 9.16
C HIS A 252 3.61 -23.58 8.32
N GLN A 253 4.10 -24.68 7.74
CA GLN A 253 5.23 -24.67 6.81
C GLN A 253 4.91 -23.87 5.53
N GLN A 254 3.78 -24.14 4.88
CA GLN A 254 3.30 -23.38 3.71
C GLN A 254 3.12 -21.88 4.02
N SER A 255 2.55 -21.55 5.18
CA SER A 255 2.40 -20.16 5.63
C SER A 255 3.76 -19.46 5.83
N SER A 256 4.75 -20.17 6.39
CA SER A 256 6.14 -19.69 6.50
C SER A 256 6.76 -19.43 5.13
N GLU A 257 6.56 -20.33 4.16
CA GLU A 257 7.03 -20.20 2.79
C GLU A 257 6.42 -18.98 2.08
N PHE A 258 5.09 -18.81 2.11
CA PHE A 258 4.41 -17.64 1.57
C PHE A 258 4.89 -16.32 2.21
N VAL A 259 5.11 -16.30 3.53
CA VAL A 259 5.66 -15.15 4.25
C VAL A 259 7.10 -14.85 3.81
N ASN A 260 7.91 -15.87 3.49
CA ASN A 260 9.28 -15.69 3.04
C ASN A 260 9.39 -15.22 1.58
N ASP A 261 8.51 -15.69 0.69
CA ASP A 261 8.45 -15.16 -0.67
C ASP A 261 7.80 -13.78 -0.75
N LEU A 262 6.86 -13.43 0.14
CA LEU A 262 6.39 -12.05 0.31
C LEU A 262 7.52 -11.11 0.76
N LYS A 263 8.39 -11.54 1.71
CA LYS A 263 9.61 -10.79 2.07
C LYS A 263 10.56 -10.63 0.88
N ARG A 264 10.75 -11.69 0.08
CA ARG A 264 11.60 -11.68 -1.13
C ARG A 264 11.06 -10.70 -2.18
N ALA A 265 9.76 -10.76 -2.46
CA ALA A 265 9.08 -9.86 -3.40
C ALA A 265 9.18 -8.39 -2.95
N ASN A 266 8.94 -8.10 -1.67
CA ASN A 266 9.10 -6.76 -1.12
C ASN A 266 10.55 -6.26 -1.18
N SER A 267 11.55 -7.12 -0.89
CA SER A 267 12.98 -6.77 -1.03
C SER A 267 13.33 -6.41 -2.48
N ASN A 268 12.88 -7.22 -3.45
CA ASN A 268 13.04 -6.96 -4.88
C ASN A 268 12.36 -5.65 -5.31
N LEU A 269 11.15 -5.36 -4.81
CA LEU A 269 10.41 -4.14 -5.10
C LEU A 269 11.12 -2.89 -4.55
N VAL A 270 11.63 -2.94 -3.31
CA VAL A 270 12.43 -1.85 -2.71
C VAL A 270 13.73 -1.62 -3.49
N ALA A 271 14.44 -2.68 -3.88
CA ALA A 271 15.65 -2.57 -4.70
C ALA A 271 15.37 -1.97 -6.09
N ALA A 272 14.25 -2.35 -6.73
CA ALA A 272 13.80 -1.78 -8.00
C ALA A 272 13.40 -0.31 -7.85
N TYR A 273 12.68 0.05 -6.78
CA TYR A 273 12.28 1.41 -6.45
C TYR A 273 13.49 2.33 -6.23
N GLU A 274 14.45 1.95 -5.37
CA GLU A 274 15.66 2.75 -5.13
C GLU A 274 16.52 2.88 -6.40
N LYS A 275 16.60 1.83 -7.23
CA LYS A 275 17.27 1.89 -8.54
C LYS A 275 16.58 2.87 -9.49
N ALA A 276 15.24 2.89 -9.53
CA ALA A 276 14.48 3.83 -10.33
C ALA A 276 14.63 5.27 -9.81
N LYS A 277 14.42 5.50 -8.51
CA LYS A 277 14.63 6.76 -7.79
C LYS A 277 16.02 7.35 -8.06
N LYS A 278 17.08 6.55 -7.93
CA LYS A 278 18.46 6.95 -8.27
C LYS A 278 18.64 7.30 -9.74
N LYS A 279 18.00 6.56 -10.68
CA LYS A 279 18.00 6.90 -12.12
C LYS A 279 17.31 8.25 -12.39
N HIS A 280 16.17 8.51 -11.77
CA HIS A 280 15.44 9.78 -11.92
C HIS A 280 16.18 10.96 -11.28
N GLN A 281 16.70 10.79 -10.06
CA GLN A 281 17.53 11.81 -9.38
C GLN A 281 18.79 12.15 -10.18
N ASN A 282 19.44 11.16 -10.81
CA ASN A 282 20.58 11.39 -11.70
C ASN A 282 20.19 12.10 -13.02
N LYS A 283 18.94 11.95 -13.49
CA LYS A 283 18.43 12.74 -14.63
C LYS A 283 18.14 14.18 -14.21
N LEU A 284 17.55 14.39 -13.03
CA LEU A 284 17.30 15.71 -12.45
C LEU A 284 18.60 16.50 -12.34
N LYS A 285 19.63 15.95 -11.68
CA LYS A 285 20.96 16.57 -11.53
C LYS A 285 21.64 16.96 -12.84
N LYS A 286 21.40 16.21 -13.92
CA LYS A 286 21.92 16.56 -15.25
C LYS A 286 21.17 17.75 -15.87
N LEU A 287 19.85 17.82 -15.70
CA LEU A 287 19.05 18.96 -16.16
C LEU A 287 19.34 20.22 -15.34
N GLU A 288 19.46 20.10 -14.01
CA GLU A 288 19.89 21.18 -13.10
C GLU A 288 21.26 21.73 -13.50
N SER A 289 22.25 20.86 -13.74
CA SER A 289 23.58 21.25 -14.21
C SER A 289 23.56 21.91 -15.60
N GLN A 290 22.73 21.43 -16.53
CA GLN A 290 22.56 22.06 -17.84
C GLN A 290 21.89 23.44 -17.74
N MET A 291 20.93 23.61 -16.83
CA MET A 291 20.26 24.88 -16.56
C MET A 291 21.24 25.90 -15.96
N MET A 292 22.05 25.53 -14.96
CA MET A 292 23.09 26.40 -14.40
C MET A 292 24.10 26.84 -15.46
N ALA A 293 24.63 25.90 -16.25
CA ALA A 293 25.56 26.20 -17.34
C ALA A 293 24.92 27.03 -18.48
N MET A 294 23.59 27.04 -18.60
CA MET A 294 22.87 27.94 -19.50
C MET A 294 22.75 29.35 -18.88
N VAL A 295 22.42 29.47 -17.59
CA VAL A 295 22.34 30.76 -16.88
C VAL A 295 23.70 31.48 -16.89
N GLU A 296 24.80 30.81 -16.54
CA GLU A 296 26.16 31.37 -16.58
C GLU A 296 26.54 31.95 -17.96
N ARG A 297 26.11 31.29 -19.05
CA ARG A 297 26.30 31.78 -20.43
C ARG A 297 25.48 33.03 -20.73
N HIS A 298 24.24 33.11 -20.25
CA HIS A 298 23.42 34.31 -20.43
C HIS A 298 23.95 35.47 -19.57
N GLU A 299 24.39 35.22 -18.34
CA GLU A 299 25.04 36.22 -17.50
C GLU A 299 26.31 36.80 -18.15
N THR A 300 27.18 35.95 -18.67
CA THR A 300 28.41 36.39 -19.37
C THR A 300 28.09 37.19 -20.63
N GLN A 301 27.08 36.79 -21.42
CA GLN A 301 26.61 37.57 -22.56
C GLN A 301 26.04 38.94 -22.14
N VAL A 302 25.15 38.98 -21.14
CA VAL A 302 24.59 40.24 -20.60
C VAL A 302 25.70 41.15 -20.04
N ARG A 303 26.71 40.59 -19.38
CA ARG A 303 27.88 41.33 -18.86
C ARG A 303 28.71 41.96 -19.99
N MET A 304 29.00 41.20 -21.06
CA MET A 304 29.70 41.72 -22.24
C MET A 304 28.88 42.79 -22.98
N LEU A 305 27.57 42.60 -23.12
CA LEU A 305 26.68 43.60 -23.75
C LEU A 305 26.63 44.89 -22.94
N LYS A 306 26.49 44.82 -21.61
CA LYS A 306 26.55 45.99 -20.72
C LYS A 306 27.89 46.74 -20.81
N GLN A 307 29.01 46.01 -20.85
CA GLN A 307 30.34 46.63 -21.05
C GLN A 307 30.47 47.31 -22.42
N ARG A 308 29.93 46.69 -23.49
CA ARG A 308 29.96 47.28 -24.83
C ARG A 308 29.08 48.53 -24.94
N ILE A 309 27.92 48.55 -24.28
CA ILE A 309 27.04 49.73 -24.21
C ILE A 309 27.79 50.88 -23.52
N ALA A 310 28.36 50.64 -22.33
CA ALA A 310 29.10 51.67 -21.58
C ALA A 310 30.29 52.26 -22.37
N LEU A 311 31.02 51.45 -23.15
CA LEU A 311 32.09 51.94 -24.02
C LEU A 311 31.58 52.82 -25.17
N LEU A 312 30.44 52.47 -25.76
CA LEU A 312 29.79 53.28 -26.81
C LEU A 312 29.20 54.57 -26.25
N GLU A 313 28.72 54.56 -25.00
CA GLU A 313 28.29 55.75 -24.27
C GLU A 313 29.47 56.69 -23.95
N GLU A 314 30.63 56.16 -23.55
CA GLU A 314 31.87 56.94 -23.39
C GLU A 314 32.37 57.52 -24.73
N GLU A 315 32.37 56.73 -25.81
CA GLU A 315 32.80 57.19 -27.13
C GLU A 315 31.86 58.24 -27.72
N THR A 316 30.54 58.11 -27.50
CA THR A 316 29.51 59.08 -27.94
C THR A 316 29.51 60.37 -27.11
N SER A 317 29.93 60.32 -25.84
CA SER A 317 29.98 61.50 -24.95
C SER A 317 31.29 62.28 -25.03
N ARG A 318 32.31 61.79 -25.75
CA ARG A 318 33.48 62.59 -26.12
C ARG A 318 33.10 63.63 -27.18
N PRO A 319 33.32 64.94 -26.94
CA PRO A 319 33.05 65.95 -27.95
C PRO A 319 33.96 65.75 -29.16
N HIS A 320 33.41 65.87 -30.37
CA HIS A 320 34.20 65.95 -31.60
C HIS A 320 35.12 67.19 -31.55
N THR A 321 36.40 66.98 -31.28
CA THR A 321 37.45 67.98 -31.51
C THR A 321 37.70 68.09 -33.00
N SER A 322 36.86 68.86 -33.70
CA SER A 322 37.04 69.16 -35.12
C SER A 322 38.30 69.98 -35.33
N GLU A 323 39.38 69.34 -35.80
CA GLU A 323 40.59 70.02 -36.29
C GLU A 323 40.32 70.72 -37.62
N THR A 324 39.54 71.80 -37.58
CA THR A 324 39.29 72.66 -38.73
C THR A 324 40.45 73.65 -38.88
N SER A 325 41.58 73.17 -39.40
CA SER A 325 42.70 74.04 -39.82
C SER A 325 42.58 74.42 -41.29
N LEU A 326 42.17 75.67 -41.56
CA LEU A 326 42.42 76.42 -42.79
C LEU A 326 42.23 77.93 -42.52
#